data_AF-A0A7X9HKE8-F1
#
_entry.id   AF-A0A7X9HKE8-F1
#
_cell.length_a   1.000
_cell.length_b   1.000
_cell.length_c   1.000
_cell.angle_alpha   90.00
_cell.angle_beta   90.00
_cell.angle_gamma   90.00
#
_symmetry.space_group_name_H-M   'P 1'
#
loop_
_entity.id
_entity.type
_entity.pdbx_description
1 polymer ?
#
loop_
_entity_poly.entity_id
_entity_poly.type
_entity_poly.pdbx_seq_one_letter_code
_entity_poly.pdbx_strand_id
1 'polypeptide(L)'
;MEEVKVKIPPGRICIHDGRCPNGCSLMNRRKLFSGKAAITAAVRLRGKMGLIHFNPLYGVFEYQCDLPLKKGDVVDAYCPHCNVSLSVETQCGMCQVPMFAIQLPNGGEVRACPTVGCRNHELTIVDLDAQIAQLYSEERRPKM
;
A
#
# COMPACT_ATOMS: atom_id res chain seq x y z
N MET A 1 -2.86 27.07 -4.71
CA MET A 1 -1.99 25.93 -4.41
C MET A 1 -2.33 24.87 -5.44
N GLU A 2 -1.51 24.71 -6.48
CA GLU A 2 -1.71 23.66 -7.48
C GLU A 2 -1.07 22.37 -6.96
N GLU A 3 -1.88 21.32 -6.80
CA GLU A 3 -1.37 19.98 -6.51
C GLU A 3 -0.64 19.43 -7.74
N VAL A 4 0.68 19.27 -7.65
CA VAL A 4 1.44 18.56 -8.69
C VAL A 4 1.19 17.06 -8.56
N LYS A 5 0.26 16.53 -9.37
CA LYS A 5 -0.06 15.10 -9.40
C LYS A 5 0.95 14.36 -10.29
N VAL A 6 2.02 13.85 -9.70
CA VAL A 6 2.99 12.99 -10.41
C VAL A 6 2.36 11.61 -10.67
N LYS A 7 2.19 11.24 -11.95
CA LYS A 7 1.73 9.89 -12.33
C LYS A 7 2.92 8.95 -12.47
N ILE A 8 3.07 8.00 -11.55
CA ILE A 8 4.13 7.00 -11.58
C ILE A 8 3.61 5.72 -12.25
N PRO A 9 4.30 5.17 -13.28
CA PRO A 9 3.87 3.93 -13.90
C PRO A 9 3.90 2.75 -12.90
N PRO A 10 2.96 1.79 -12.99
CA PRO A 10 3.00 0.56 -12.21
C PRO A 10 4.34 -0.17 -12.34
N GLY A 11 4.79 -0.80 -11.26
CA GLY A 11 6.00 -1.62 -11.25
C GLY A 11 7.32 -0.86 -11.07
N ARG A 12 7.31 0.48 -11.10
CA ARG A 12 8.53 1.32 -10.96
C ARG A 12 9.01 1.47 -9.52
N ILE A 13 8.12 1.38 -8.55
CA ILE A 13 8.43 1.53 -7.12
C ILE A 13 8.29 0.18 -6.45
N CYS A 14 9.32 -0.23 -5.73
CA CYS A 14 9.30 -1.42 -4.88
C CYS A 14 9.28 -1.00 -3.41
N ILE A 15 8.31 -1.52 -2.67
CA ILE A 15 8.22 -1.32 -1.23
C ILE A 15 9.20 -2.30 -0.57
N HIS A 16 10.19 -1.76 0.15
CA HIS A 16 11.22 -2.55 0.85
C HIS A 16 11.05 -2.55 2.38
N ASP A 17 10.41 -1.52 2.93
CA ASP A 17 10.02 -1.44 4.33
C ASP A 17 8.57 -0.95 4.41
N GLY A 18 7.67 -1.86 4.77
CA GLY A 18 6.26 -1.58 5.01
C GLY A 18 5.91 -2.02 6.42
N ARG A 19 5.18 -1.19 7.16
CA ARG A 19 4.88 -1.38 8.58
C ARG A 19 3.40 -1.22 8.88
N CYS A 20 2.96 -1.85 9.97
CA CYS A 20 1.67 -1.56 10.56
C CYS A 20 1.74 -0.32 11.47
N PRO A 21 0.59 0.21 11.94
CA PRO A 21 0.54 1.34 12.88
C PRO A 21 1.35 1.18 14.18
N ASN A 22 1.56 -0.07 14.61
CA ASN A 22 2.35 -0.40 15.80
C ASN A 22 3.84 -0.63 15.49
N GLY A 23 4.29 -0.39 14.25
CA GLY A 23 5.70 -0.49 13.84
C GLY A 23 6.20 -1.88 13.45
N CYS A 24 5.37 -2.92 13.52
CA CYS A 24 5.74 -4.26 13.04
C CYS A 24 5.99 -4.25 11.53
N SER A 25 7.06 -4.89 11.07
CA SER A 25 7.29 -5.05 9.63
C SER A 25 6.24 -5.98 9.04
N LEU A 26 5.64 -5.58 7.92
CA LEU A 26 4.74 -6.40 7.10
C LEU A 26 5.51 -7.12 5.97
N MET A 27 6.82 -6.90 5.86
CA MET A 27 7.65 -7.49 4.80
C MET A 27 7.98 -8.95 5.12
N ASN A 28 7.75 -9.84 4.17
CA ASN A 28 7.98 -11.28 4.31
C ASN A 28 9.03 -11.77 3.32
N ARG A 29 10.24 -12.05 3.81
CA ARG A 29 11.36 -12.54 2.99
C ARG A 29 11.23 -14.00 2.56
N ARG A 30 10.29 -14.76 3.13
CA ARG A 30 10.05 -16.18 2.77
C ARG A 30 9.06 -16.33 1.62
N LYS A 31 8.29 -15.28 1.30
CA LYS A 31 7.34 -15.24 0.19
C LYS A 31 7.82 -14.18 -0.80
N LEU A 32 8.06 -14.60 -2.04
CA LEU A 32 8.68 -13.75 -3.04
C LEU A 32 7.76 -13.58 -4.26
N PHE A 33 7.72 -12.36 -4.78
CA PHE A 33 7.19 -12.05 -6.11
C PHE A 33 8.35 -11.56 -6.98
N SER A 34 8.72 -12.33 -8.01
CA SER A 34 9.85 -12.01 -8.90
C SER A 34 11.14 -11.63 -8.12
N GLY A 35 11.48 -12.44 -7.11
CA GLY A 35 12.67 -12.26 -6.26
C GLY A 35 12.55 -11.19 -5.16
N LYS A 36 11.40 -10.51 -5.02
CA LYS A 36 11.19 -9.42 -4.05
C LYS A 36 10.30 -9.88 -2.91
N ALA A 37 10.65 -9.49 -1.68
CA ALA A 37 9.89 -9.85 -0.47
C ALA A 37 8.46 -9.33 -0.55
N ALA A 38 7.48 -10.21 -0.34
CA ALA A 38 6.07 -9.87 -0.36
C ALA A 38 5.69 -8.98 0.83
N ILE A 39 4.65 -8.17 0.67
CA ILE A 39 3.95 -7.54 1.80
C ILE A 39 2.91 -8.53 2.30
N THR A 40 2.91 -8.86 3.58
CA THR A 40 1.99 -9.84 4.17
C THR A 40 1.05 -9.18 5.17
N ALA A 41 -0.24 -9.44 5.01
CA ALA A 41 -1.28 -9.05 5.97
C ALA A 41 -2.08 -10.30 6.39
N ALA A 42 -2.64 -10.27 7.59
CA ALA A 42 -3.73 -11.17 7.95
C ALA A 42 -5.04 -10.61 7.40
N VAL A 43 -5.85 -11.43 6.78
CA VAL A 43 -7.16 -11.05 6.26
C VAL A 43 -8.27 -11.86 6.92
N ARG A 44 -9.41 -11.21 7.13
CA ARG A 44 -10.65 -11.84 7.57
C ARG A 44 -11.73 -11.66 6.52
N LEU A 45 -12.42 -12.75 6.21
CA LEU A 45 -13.57 -12.77 5.31
C LEU A 45 -14.61 -13.76 5.83
N ARG A 46 -15.84 -13.29 6.11
CA ARG A 46 -16.97 -14.13 6.55
C ARG A 46 -16.59 -15.07 7.72
N GLY A 47 -15.89 -14.53 8.71
CA GLY A 47 -15.44 -15.27 9.91
C GLY A 47 -14.23 -16.19 9.70
N LYS A 48 -13.74 -16.36 8.46
CA LYS A 48 -12.50 -17.10 8.18
C LYS A 48 -11.31 -16.15 8.18
N MET A 49 -10.17 -16.63 8.69
CA MET A 49 -8.90 -15.89 8.68
C MET A 49 -7.87 -16.63 7.83
N GLY A 50 -6.99 -15.87 7.18
CA GLY A 50 -5.85 -16.39 6.44
C GLY A 50 -4.83 -15.30 6.20
N LEU A 51 -3.70 -15.63 5.58
CA LEU A 51 -2.72 -14.65 5.14
C LEU A 51 -2.96 -14.27 3.68
N ILE A 52 -2.66 -13.02 3.37
CA ILE A 52 -2.53 -12.52 2.01
C ILE A 52 -1.12 -11.98 1.82
N HIS A 53 -0.53 -12.29 0.68
CA HIS A 53 0.79 -11.84 0.25
C HIS A 53 0.62 -11.01 -1.01
N PHE A 54 0.96 -9.73 -0.95
CA PHE A 54 0.91 -8.82 -2.08
C PHE A 54 2.27 -8.71 -2.76
N ASN A 55 2.25 -8.51 -4.07
CA ASN A 55 3.43 -8.08 -4.81
C ASN A 55 3.90 -6.72 -4.24
N PRO A 56 5.18 -6.56 -3.85
CA PRO A 56 5.68 -5.32 -3.25
C PRO A 56 5.84 -4.18 -4.27
N LEU A 57 5.60 -4.46 -5.55
CA LEU A 57 5.65 -3.44 -6.59
C LEU A 57 4.37 -2.62 -6.61
N TYR A 58 4.52 -1.31 -6.43
CA TYR A 58 3.39 -0.39 -6.50
C TYR A 58 2.67 -0.49 -7.85
N GLY A 59 1.33 -0.52 -7.81
CA GLY A 59 0.48 -0.57 -8.99
C GLY A 59 0.39 -1.98 -9.62
N VAL A 60 1.04 -2.98 -9.02
CA VAL A 60 0.92 -4.39 -9.43
C VAL A 60 -0.10 -5.09 -8.53
N PHE A 61 -1.12 -5.69 -9.13
CA PHE A 61 -2.29 -6.26 -8.43
C PHE A 61 -2.17 -7.75 -8.16
N GLU A 62 -0.96 -8.31 -8.34
CA GLU A 62 -0.71 -9.72 -8.11
C GLU A 62 -0.65 -10.00 -6.60
N TYR A 63 -1.35 -11.05 -6.17
CA TYR A 63 -1.33 -11.51 -4.78
C TYR A 63 -1.51 -13.03 -4.70
N GLN A 64 -1.17 -13.59 -3.54
CA GLN A 64 -1.49 -14.95 -3.13
C GLN A 64 -2.24 -14.90 -1.81
N CYS A 65 -3.29 -15.70 -1.61
CA CYS A 65 -4.05 -15.71 -0.38
C CYS A 65 -4.41 -17.14 0.03
N ASP A 66 -4.38 -17.41 1.33
CA ASP A 66 -4.80 -18.70 1.90
C ASP A 66 -6.32 -18.91 1.79
N LEU A 67 -7.08 -17.83 1.62
CA LEU A 67 -8.53 -17.86 1.46
C LEU A 67 -8.92 -17.88 -0.03
N PRO A 68 -9.97 -18.63 -0.41
CA PRO A 68 -10.50 -18.64 -1.77
C PRO A 68 -11.31 -17.37 -2.04
N LEU A 69 -10.60 -16.26 -2.26
CA LEU A 69 -11.19 -14.95 -2.53
C LEU A 69 -11.89 -14.92 -3.89
N LYS A 70 -13.09 -14.33 -3.94
CA LYS A 70 -13.86 -14.11 -5.17
C LYS A 70 -13.97 -12.62 -5.45
N LYS A 71 -14.11 -12.27 -6.74
CA LYS A 71 -14.37 -10.88 -7.15
C LYS A 71 -15.58 -10.33 -6.41
N GLY A 72 -15.43 -9.14 -5.81
CA GLY A 72 -16.45 -8.47 -5.01
C GLY A 72 -16.39 -8.78 -3.52
N ASP A 73 -15.61 -9.77 -3.06
CA ASP A 73 -15.38 -9.97 -1.63
C ASP A 73 -14.67 -8.74 -1.04
N VAL A 74 -15.07 -8.33 0.16
CA VAL A 74 -14.43 -7.25 0.94
C VAL A 74 -13.77 -7.90 2.14
N VAL A 75 -12.46 -7.71 2.29
CA VAL A 75 -11.68 -8.31 3.37
C VAL A 75 -11.28 -7.28 4.42
N ASP A 76 -11.32 -7.66 5.68
CA ASP A 76 -10.71 -6.85 6.74
C ASP A 76 -9.22 -7.20 6.82
N ALA A 77 -8.35 -6.19 6.82
CA ALA A 77 -6.90 -6.37 6.84
C ALA A 77 -6.29 -6.01 8.20
N TYR A 78 -5.41 -6.87 8.70
CA TYR A 78 -4.76 -6.75 10.00
C TYR A 78 -3.26 -7.03 9.89
N CYS A 79 -2.49 -6.48 10.82
CA CYS A 79 -1.10 -6.88 11.00
C CYS A 79 -1.02 -8.36 11.41
N PRO A 80 -0.24 -9.22 10.72
CA PRO A 80 -0.12 -10.63 11.07
C PRO A 80 0.68 -10.89 12.35
N HIS A 81 1.32 -9.85 12.90
CA HIS A 81 2.18 -9.96 14.10
C HIS A 81 1.49 -9.48 15.38
N CYS A 82 0.79 -8.35 15.31
CA CYS A 82 0.15 -7.73 16.48
C CYS A 82 -1.37 -7.58 16.35
N ASN A 83 -1.95 -8.04 15.24
CA ASN A 83 -3.38 -8.04 14.96
C ASN A 83 -4.06 -6.65 14.98
N VAL A 84 -3.28 -5.56 14.98
CA VAL A 84 -3.83 -4.21 14.80
C VAL A 84 -4.51 -4.09 13.44
N SER A 85 -5.66 -3.43 13.40
CA SER A 85 -6.34 -3.11 12.14
C SER A 85 -5.43 -2.26 11.26
N LEU A 86 -5.41 -2.57 9.96
CA LEU A 86 -4.75 -1.74 8.96
C LEU A 86 -5.74 -0.76 8.29
N SER A 87 -7.02 -0.82 8.64
CA SER A 87 -8.06 0.03 8.06
C SER A 87 -7.80 1.50 8.36
N VAL A 88 -8.09 2.36 7.38
CA VAL A 88 -8.10 3.81 7.51
C VAL A 88 -9.47 4.36 7.10
N GLU A 89 -9.81 5.56 7.55
CA GLU A 89 -11.11 6.19 7.28
C GLU A 89 -11.26 6.64 5.82
N THR A 90 -10.15 6.80 5.09
CA THR A 90 -10.18 7.20 3.68
C THR A 90 -10.93 6.16 2.84
N GLN A 91 -11.94 6.64 2.11
CA GLN A 91 -12.78 5.83 1.24
C GLN A 91 -12.15 5.66 -0.14
N CYS A 92 -12.33 4.47 -0.71
CA CYS A 92 -11.93 4.19 -2.08
C CYS A 92 -12.74 5.04 -3.09
N GLY A 93 -12.07 5.84 -3.92
CA GLY A 93 -12.74 6.69 -4.92
C GLY A 93 -13.63 5.97 -5.95
N MET A 94 -13.50 4.65 -6.15
CA MET A 94 -14.34 3.89 -7.09
C MET A 94 -15.51 3.15 -6.44
N CYS A 95 -15.30 2.50 -5.29
CA CYS A 95 -16.32 1.65 -4.65
C CYS A 95 -16.75 2.14 -3.27
N GLN A 96 -16.19 3.24 -2.77
CA GLN A 96 -16.53 3.91 -1.51
C GLN A 96 -16.33 3.06 -0.24
N VAL A 97 -15.61 1.94 -0.36
CA VAL A 97 -15.23 1.10 0.80
C VAL A 97 -14.00 1.70 1.50
N PRO A 98 -13.95 1.73 2.84
CA PRO A 98 -12.76 2.14 3.59
C PRO A 98 -11.51 1.38 3.14
N MET A 99 -10.40 2.09 2.94
CA MET A 99 -9.14 1.51 2.50
C MET A 99 -8.35 0.97 3.70
N PHE A 100 -7.28 0.22 3.43
CA PHE A 100 -6.27 -0.09 4.44
C PHE A 100 -4.92 0.50 4.02
N ALA A 101 -4.06 0.78 5.00
CA ALA A 101 -2.76 1.42 4.80
C ALA A 101 -1.60 0.56 5.27
N ILE A 102 -0.49 0.67 4.55
CA ILE A 102 0.84 0.18 4.92
C ILE A 102 1.73 1.40 5.11
N GLN A 103 2.29 1.57 6.31
CA GLN A 103 3.17 2.69 6.61
C GLN A 103 4.54 2.46 5.99
N LEU A 104 5.08 3.48 5.34
CA LEU A 104 6.43 3.52 4.82
C LEU A 104 7.32 4.35 5.77
N PRO A 105 8.66 4.25 5.64
CA PRO A 105 9.56 5.17 6.31
C PRO A 105 9.24 6.65 5.96
N ASN A 106 9.70 7.55 6.83
CA ASN A 106 9.62 9.01 6.64
C ASN A 106 8.19 9.57 6.47
N GLY A 107 7.18 8.86 7.00
CA GLY A 107 5.79 9.35 7.04
C GLY A 107 4.98 9.07 5.77
N GLY A 108 5.54 8.34 4.80
CA GLY A 108 4.77 7.87 3.65
C GLY A 108 3.83 6.72 4.02
N GLU A 109 2.83 6.48 3.18
CA GLU A 109 2.00 5.28 3.27
C GLU A 109 1.53 4.80 1.90
N VAL A 110 1.09 3.55 1.84
CA VAL A 110 0.43 2.98 0.67
C VAL A 110 -0.96 2.55 1.07
N ARG A 111 -1.97 3.08 0.39
CA ARG A 111 -3.36 2.69 0.61
C ARG A 111 -3.82 1.73 -0.48
N ALA A 112 -4.56 0.71 -0.08
CA ALA A 112 -5.15 -0.27 -1.00
C ALA A 112 -6.62 -0.52 -0.67
N CYS A 113 -7.42 -0.75 -1.71
CA CYS A 113 -8.82 -1.10 -1.55
C CYS A 113 -8.94 -2.57 -1.10
N PRO A 114 -9.73 -2.86 -0.05
CA PRO A 114 -9.95 -4.23 0.41
C PRO A 114 -10.88 -5.06 -0.49
N THR A 115 -11.52 -4.45 -1.50
CA THR A 115 -12.45 -5.15 -2.39
C THR A 115 -11.70 -5.91 -3.49
N VAL A 116 -11.86 -7.24 -3.50
CA VAL A 116 -11.23 -8.12 -4.48
C VAL A 116 -11.71 -7.80 -5.89
N GLY A 117 -10.78 -7.47 -6.78
CA GLY A 117 -11.07 -7.09 -8.17
C GLY A 117 -11.46 -5.63 -8.36
N CYS A 118 -11.49 -4.82 -7.30
CA CYS A 118 -11.46 -3.37 -7.43
C CYS A 118 -10.04 -2.97 -7.85
N ARG A 119 -9.89 -2.36 -9.03
CA ARG A 119 -8.59 -1.89 -9.54
C ARG A 119 -8.26 -0.46 -9.09
N ASN A 120 -9.05 0.12 -8.18
CA ASN A 120 -8.72 1.39 -7.58
C ASN A 120 -7.68 1.19 -6.49
N HIS A 121 -6.42 1.36 -6.84
CA HIS A 121 -5.39 1.67 -5.87
C HIS A 121 -5.15 3.16 -5.90
N GLU A 122 -5.32 3.81 -4.76
CA GLU A 122 -4.78 5.13 -4.55
C GLU A 122 -3.51 4.96 -3.72
N LEU A 123 -2.34 5.01 -4.36
CA LEU A 123 -1.13 5.28 -3.62
C LEU A 123 -1.06 6.77 -3.36
N THR A 124 -1.35 7.13 -2.14
CA THR A 124 -0.95 8.42 -1.60
C THR A 124 0.45 8.28 -1.04
N ILE A 125 1.49 8.46 -1.86
CA ILE A 125 2.83 8.72 -1.32
C ILE A 125 2.77 10.08 -0.62
N VAL A 126 2.63 10.09 0.69
CA VAL A 126 2.93 11.27 1.52
C VAL A 126 4.42 11.26 1.82
N ASP A 127 5.23 11.37 0.77
CA ASP A 127 6.67 11.51 0.96
C ASP A 127 6.96 12.99 1.22
N LEU A 128 7.24 13.30 2.48
CA LEU A 128 7.69 14.62 2.88
C LEU A 128 9.02 14.97 2.19
N ASP A 129 9.91 14.00 1.97
CA ASP A 129 11.19 14.18 1.28
C ASP A 129 11.00 14.38 -0.22
N ALA A 130 9.99 13.77 -0.86
CA ALA A 130 9.67 14.07 -2.27
C ALA A 130 9.04 15.46 -2.44
N GLN A 131 8.17 15.88 -1.50
CA GLN A 131 7.65 17.25 -1.49
C GLN A 131 8.77 18.27 -1.25
N ILE A 132 9.68 17.97 -0.31
CA ILE A 132 10.90 18.75 -0.02
C ILE A 132 11.81 18.81 -1.26
N ALA A 133 12.15 17.68 -1.89
CA ALA A 133 13.03 17.63 -3.05
C ALA A 133 12.48 18.46 -4.22
N GLN A 134 11.15 18.51 -4.36
CA GLN A 134 10.48 19.33 -5.36
C GLN A 134 10.56 20.83 -5.00
N LEU A 135 10.38 21.21 -3.73
CA LEU A 135 10.57 22.58 -3.23
C LEU A 135 12.02 23.08 -3.39
N TYR A 136 13.03 22.26 -3.09
CA TYR A 136 14.45 22.64 -3.19
C TYR A 136 15.02 22.57 -4.63
N SER A 137 14.26 22.05 -5.60
CA SER A 137 14.65 22.05 -7.02
C SER A 137 14.34 23.38 -7.73
N GLU A 138 13.43 24.19 -7.19
CA GLU A 138 13.02 25.46 -7.81
C GLU A 138 13.98 26.62 -7.49
N GLU A 139 14.80 26.52 -6.44
CA GLU A 139 15.69 27.60 -6.00
C GLU A 139 17.05 27.67 -6.73
N ARG A 140 17.27 26.86 -7.77
CA ARG A 140 18.50 26.91 -8.59
C ARG A 140 18.23 27.04 -10.09
N ARG A 141 17.63 28.16 -10.50
CA ARG A 141 17.96 28.76 -11.81
C ARG A 141 18.96 29.90 -11.55
N PRO A 142 20.27 29.73 -11.82
CA PRO A 142 21.12 30.91 -11.93
C PRO A 142 20.51 31.78 -13.02
N LYS A 143 20.21 33.04 -12.69
CA LYS A 143 19.86 34.04 -13.68
C LYS A 143 21.06 34.18 -14.63
N MET A 144 20.93 33.68 -15.85
CA MET A 144 21.74 34.12 -16.99
C MET A 144 21.17 35.44 -17.50
#